data_AF-A0ABD3IMD8-F1
#
_entry.id   AF-A0ABD3IMD8-F1
#
_cell.length_a   1.000
_cell.length_b   1.000
_cell.length_c   1.000
_cell.angle_alpha   90.00
_cell.angle_beta   90.00
_cell.angle_gamma   90.00
#
_symmetry.space_group_name_H-M   'P 1'
#
loop_
_entity.id
_entity.type
_entity.pdbx_description
1 polymer ?
#
loop_
_entity_poly.entity_id
_entity_poly.type
_entity_poly.pdbx_seq_one_letter_code
_entity_poly.pdbx_strand_id
1 'polypeptide(L)'
;MVPKLELLIVDLAAKILKKNIKLFAMTDSRSGNVIHLAAYMNQTEVFELLLPETEYLARAQDMNGDLPIYIASKMGYVELIEKLYPISEFLNGRG
;
A
#
# COMPACT_ATOMS: atom_id res chain seq x y z
N MET A 1 22.39 -7.35 1.26
CA MET A 1 21.50 -6.54 0.40
C MET A 1 21.43 -7.18 -0.97
N VAL A 2 20.24 -7.57 -1.42
CA VAL A 2 20.02 -8.07 -2.79
C VAL A 2 19.17 -7.05 -3.54
N PRO A 3 19.76 -5.94 -4.04
CA PRO A 3 19.03 -4.81 -4.64
C PRO A 3 18.21 -5.18 -5.90
N LYS A 4 18.35 -6.40 -6.43
CA LYS A 4 17.57 -6.89 -7.57
C LYS A 4 16.15 -7.34 -7.22
N LEU A 5 15.87 -7.74 -5.98
CA LEU A 5 14.51 -8.20 -5.62
C LEU A 5 13.55 -7.03 -5.37
N GLU A 6 14.02 -5.95 -4.75
CA GLU A 6 13.22 -4.74 -4.50
C GLU A 6 12.72 -4.11 -5.81
N LEU A 7 13.59 -4.02 -6.82
CA LEU A 7 13.23 -3.53 -8.16
C LEU A 7 12.24 -4.45 -8.91
N LEU A 8 12.28 -5.76 -8.64
CA LEU A 8 11.42 -6.73 -9.30
C LEU A 8 9.97 -6.63 -8.81
N ILE A 9 9.76 -6.36 -7.53
CA ILE A 9 8.43 -6.25 -6.93
C ILE A 9 7.71 -5.00 -7.46
N VAL A 10 8.42 -3.86 -7.54
CA VAL A 10 7.87 -2.61 -8.08
C VAL A 10 7.53 -2.74 -9.56
N ASP A 11 8.41 -3.34 -10.38
CA ASP A 11 8.15 -3.55 -11.81
C ASP A 11 6.96 -4.49 -12.03
N LEU A 12 6.82 -5.54 -11.23
CA LEU A 12 5.67 -6.44 -11.31
C LEU A 12 4.37 -5.72 -10.90
N ALA A 13 4.39 -4.96 -9.81
CA ALA A 13 3.25 -4.17 -9.36
C ALA A 13 2.80 -3.15 -10.43
N ALA A 14 3.74 -2.44 -11.05
CA ALA A 14 3.47 -1.50 -12.14
C ALA A 14 2.87 -2.21 -13.38
N LYS A 15 3.37 -3.41 -13.73
CA LYS A 15 2.82 -4.21 -14.82
C LYS A 15 1.40 -4.67 -14.55
N ILE A 16 1.08 -5.10 -13.32
CA ILE A 16 -0.28 -5.49 -12.93
C ILE A 16 -1.22 -4.29 -13.05
N LEU A 17 -0.82 -3.14 -12.51
CA LEU A 17 -1.59 -1.90 -12.58
C LEU A 17 -1.90 -1.51 -14.04
N LYS A 18 -0.88 -1.51 -14.91
CA LYS A 18 -1.02 -1.21 -16.34
C LYS A 18 -1.91 -2.21 -17.07
N LYS A 19 -1.89 -3.48 -16.66
CA LYS A 19 -2.67 -4.54 -17.32
C LYS A 19 -4.15 -4.43 -16.96
N ASN A 20 -4.46 -4.24 -15.68
CA ASN A 20 -5.83 -4.09 -15.19
C ASN A 20 -5.83 -3.61 -13.73
N ILE A 21 -6.30 -2.39 -13.49
CA ILE A 21 -6.43 -1.80 -12.15
C ILE A 21 -7.26 -2.66 -11.18
N LYS A 22 -8.23 -3.44 -11.68
CA LYS A 22 -9.03 -4.35 -10.82
C LYS A 22 -8.19 -5.47 -10.22
N LEU A 23 -7.15 -5.95 -10.94
CA LEU A 23 -6.23 -6.95 -10.40
C LEU A 23 -5.38 -6.37 -9.26
N PHE A 24 -5.02 -5.10 -9.37
CA PHE A 24 -4.30 -4.37 -8.33
C PHE A 24 -5.15 -4.17 -7.06
N ALA A 25 -6.47 -4.04 -7.25
CA ALA A 25 -7.44 -3.90 -6.17
C ALA A 25 -7.93 -5.22 -5.55
N MET A 26 -7.53 -6.39 -6.08
CA MET A 26 -7.93 -7.68 -5.53
C MET A 26 -7.40 -7.86 -4.10
N THR A 27 -8.17 -8.57 -3.29
CA THR A 27 -7.84 -8.84 -1.89
C THR A 27 -7.46 -10.30 -1.68
N ASP A 28 -6.59 -10.54 -0.69
CA ASP A 28 -6.29 -11.87 -0.18
C ASP A 28 -7.42 -12.41 0.73
N SER A 29 -7.21 -13.57 1.35
CA SER A 29 -8.17 -14.18 2.27
C SER A 29 -8.43 -13.39 3.56
N ARG A 30 -7.59 -12.38 3.84
CA ARG A 30 -7.73 -11.46 4.97
C ARG A 30 -8.31 -10.12 4.54
N SER A 31 -8.92 -10.04 3.36
CA SER A 31 -9.41 -8.79 2.77
C SER A 31 -8.31 -7.74 2.53
N GLY A 32 -7.03 -8.12 2.62
CA GLY A 32 -5.90 -7.23 2.39
C GLY A 32 -5.61 -7.12 0.89
N ASN A 33 -5.56 -5.89 0.38
CA ASN A 33 -5.10 -5.62 -1.00
C ASN A 33 -3.55 -5.58 -1.07
N VAL A 34 -3.02 -5.33 -2.27
CA VAL A 34 -1.57 -5.24 -2.51
C VAL A 34 -0.85 -4.21 -1.63
N ILE A 35 -1.53 -3.14 -1.22
CA ILE A 35 -0.97 -2.08 -0.36
C ILE A 35 -0.83 -2.57 1.09
N HIS A 36 -1.75 -3.41 1.58
CA HIS A 36 -1.60 -4.06 2.89
C HIS A 36 -0.40 -5.01 2.91
N LEU A 37 -0.23 -5.79 1.84
CA LEU A 37 0.91 -6.70 1.71
C LEU A 37 2.23 -5.92 1.66
N ALA A 38 2.28 -4.84 0.86
CA ALA A 38 3.45 -3.96 0.79
C ALA A 38 3.78 -3.34 2.16
N ALA A 39 2.77 -2.92 2.93
CA ALA A 39 2.98 -2.38 4.26
C ALA A 39 3.54 -3.42 5.25
N TYR A 40 2.99 -4.64 5.23
CA TYR A 40 3.49 -5.74 6.05
C TYR A 40 4.95 -6.11 5.72
N MET A 41 5.31 -6.08 4.43
CA MET A 41 6.65 -6.40 3.94
C MET A 41 7.65 -5.23 3.96
N ASN A 42 7.24 -4.05 4.42
CA ASN A 42 8.02 -2.80 4.36
C ASN A 42 8.52 -2.43 2.95
N GLN A 43 7.71 -2.68 1.92
CA GLN A 43 8.05 -2.38 0.52
C GLN A 43 7.63 -0.95 0.18
N THR A 44 8.40 0.03 0.64
CA THR A 44 8.04 1.46 0.56
C THR A 44 7.91 1.99 -0.87
N GLU A 45 8.55 1.34 -1.84
CA GLU A 45 8.58 1.72 -3.25
C GLU A 45 7.27 1.41 -3.97
N VAL A 46 6.49 0.43 -3.49
CA VAL A 46 5.17 0.12 -4.05
C VAL A 46 4.21 1.30 -3.86
N PHE A 47 4.44 2.14 -2.85
CA PHE A 47 3.62 3.31 -2.56
C PHE A 47 3.86 4.47 -3.53
N GLU A 48 4.96 4.45 -4.29
CA GLU A 48 5.18 5.37 -5.43
C GLU A 48 4.21 5.08 -6.59
N LEU A 49 3.56 3.91 -6.59
CA LEU A 49 2.55 3.51 -7.58
C LEU A 49 1.12 3.91 -7.19
N LEU A 50 0.95 4.60 -6.05
CA LEU A 50 -0.32 5.18 -5.65
C LEU A 50 -0.60 6.43 -6.48
N LEU A 51 -1.43 6.25 -7.49
CA LEU A 51 -1.98 7.29 -8.35
C LEU A 51 -3.37 7.68 -7.85
N PRO A 52 -3.93 8.83 -8.28
CA PRO A 52 -5.28 9.25 -7.87
C PRO A 52 -6.36 8.15 -8.02
N GLU A 53 -6.24 7.32 -9.05
CA GLU A 53 -7.16 6.20 -9.30
C GLU A 53 -6.94 4.96 -8.40
N THR A 54 -5.81 4.84 -7.70
CA THR A 54 -5.49 3.72 -6.80
C THR A 54 -5.35 4.12 -5.33
N GLU A 55 -5.31 5.42 -5.03
CA GLU A 55 -5.12 5.96 -3.69
C GLU A 55 -6.14 5.40 -2.67
N TYR A 56 -7.38 5.13 -3.10
CA TYR A 56 -8.41 4.54 -2.24
C TYR A 56 -7.99 3.19 -1.62
N LEU A 57 -7.07 2.45 -2.26
CA LEU A 57 -6.58 1.16 -1.75
C LEU A 57 -5.74 1.32 -0.48
N ALA A 58 -5.06 2.45 -0.31
CA ALA A 58 -4.31 2.78 0.90
C ALA A 58 -5.23 3.14 2.09
N ARG A 59 -6.53 3.30 1.84
CA ARG A 59 -7.56 3.61 2.85
C ARG A 59 -8.54 2.46 3.09
N ALA A 60 -8.41 1.37 2.34
CA ALA A 60 -9.22 0.18 2.56
C ALA A 60 -8.84 -0.49 3.89
N GLN A 61 -9.82 -1.08 4.55
CA GLN A 61 -9.62 -1.90 5.73
C GLN A 61 -9.46 -3.38 5.33
N ASP A 62 -8.51 -4.06 5.97
CA ASP A 62 -8.46 -5.52 5.95
C ASP A 62 -9.53 -6.14 6.88
N MET A 63 -9.50 -7.47 7.05
CA MET A 63 -10.44 -8.20 7.91
C MET A 63 -10.36 -7.82 9.39
N ASN A 64 -9.24 -7.24 9.84
CA ASN A 64 -9.03 -6.78 11.20
C ASN A 64 -9.46 -5.31 11.38
N GLY A 65 -9.91 -4.65 10.31
CA GLY A 65 -10.17 -3.22 10.30
C GLY A 65 -8.91 -2.37 10.12
N ASP A 66 -7.76 -2.99 9.82
CA ASP A 66 -6.49 -2.28 9.71
C ASP A 66 -6.36 -1.60 8.35
N LEU A 67 -5.96 -0.33 8.35
CA LEU A 67 -5.38 0.32 7.18
C LEU A 67 -3.92 -0.10 7.02
N PRO A 68 -3.33 0.00 5.82
CA PRO A 68 -1.90 -0.18 5.61
C PRO A 68 -1.02 0.66 6.56
N ILE A 69 -1.43 1.89 6.91
CA ILE A 69 -0.68 2.73 7.86
C ILE A 69 -0.71 2.17 9.30
N TYR A 70 -1.79 1.48 9.69
CA TYR A 70 -1.87 0.82 11.00
C TYR A 70 -0.96 -0.40 11.05
N ILE A 71 -0.84 -1.14 9.93
CA ILE A 71 0.16 -2.21 9.80
C ILE A 71 1.57 -1.63 9.95
N ALA A 72 1.90 -0.55 9.22
CA ALA A 72 3.21 0.11 9.32
C ALA A 72 3.50 0.58 10.76
N SER A 73 2.49 1.10 11.46
CA SER A 73 2.58 1.53 12.86
C SER A 73 2.83 0.37 13.82
N LYS A 74 2.09 -0.74 13.67
CA LYS A 74 2.29 -1.96 14.48
C LYS A 74 3.68 -2.56 14.30
N MET A 75 4.26 -2.42 13.11
CA MET A 75 5.58 -2.93 12.76
C MET A 75 6.72 -1.95 13.08
N GLY A 76 6.42 -0.69 13.38
CA GLY A 76 7.42 0.34 13.68
C GLY A 76 8.16 0.90 12.45
N TYR A 77 7.55 0.82 11.26
CA TYR A 77 8.16 1.27 10.00
C TYR A 77 7.99 2.77 9.78
N VAL A 78 8.83 3.58 10.45
CA VAL A 78 8.73 5.06 10.47
C VAL A 78 8.71 5.68 9.07
N GLU A 79 9.63 5.30 8.18
CA GLU A 79 9.68 5.83 6.81
C GLU A 79 8.37 5.56 6.04
N LEU A 80 7.81 4.36 6.21
CA LEU A 80 6.56 4.00 5.56
C LEU A 80 5.38 4.79 6.12
N ILE A 81 5.37 5.06 7.43
CA ILE A 81 4.35 5.91 8.08
C ILE A 81 4.40 7.32 7.47
N GLU A 82 5.59 7.90 7.30
CA GLU A 82 5.76 9.23 6.70
C GLU A 82 5.22 9.29 5.26
N LYS A 83 5.41 8.23 4.47
CA LYS A 83 4.84 8.13 3.11
C LYS A 83 3.32 7.97 3.10
N LEU A 84 2.77 7.20 4.03
CA LEU A 84 1.35 6.90 4.10
C LEU A 84 0.52 8.01 4.77
N TYR A 85 1.13 8.79 5.66
CA TYR A 85 0.45 9.81 6.45
C TYR A 85 -0.32 10.83 5.59
N PRO A 86 0.25 11.40 4.51
CA PRO A 86 -0.48 12.33 3.64
C PRO A 86 -1.71 11.70 2.98
N ILE A 87 -1.61 10.42 2.63
CA ILE A 87 -2.67 9.65 1.97
C ILE A 87 -3.80 9.32 2.95
N SER A 88 -3.46 9.05 4.22
CA SER A 88 -4.46 8.83 5.27
C SER A 88 -5.13 10.12 5.76
N GLU A 89 -4.41 11.25 5.76
CA GLU A 89 -4.91 12.53 6.28
C GLU A 89 -5.81 13.31 5.32
N PHE A 90 -5.77 13.05 4.00
CA PHE A 90 -6.51 13.85 2.99
C PHE A 90 -8.05 13.83 3.14
N LEU A 91 -8.60 13.12 4.14
CA LEU A 91 -10.01 13.17 4.54
C LEU A 91 -10.26 13.32 6.06
N ASN A 92 -9.27 13.75 6.85
CA ASN A 92 -9.58 14.44 8.11
C ASN A 92 -10.11 15.86 7.84
N GLY A 93 -10.85 16.06 6.74
CA GLY A 93 -11.57 17.27 6.36
C GLY A 93 -12.74 17.60 7.30
N ARG A 94 -12.51 17.49 8.60
CA ARG A 94 -13.11 18.33 9.63
C ARG A 94 -12.05 19.36 10.04
N GLY A 95 -11.85 20.34 9.16
CA GLY A 95 -11.92 21.72 9.62
C GLY A 95 -13.37 22.07 9.95
#